data_AF-T2IAE3-F1
#
_entry.id   AF-T2IAE3-F1
#
_cell.length_a   1.000
_cell.length_b   1.000
_cell.length_c   1.000
_cell.angle_alpha   90.00
_cell.angle_beta   90.00
_cell.angle_gamma   90.00
#
_symmetry.space_group_name_H-M   'P 1'
#
loop_
_entity.id
_entity.type
_entity.pdbx_description
1 polymer ?
#
loop_
_entity_poly.entity_id
_entity_poly.type
_entity_poly.pdbx_seq_one_letter_code
_entity_poly.pdbx_strand_id
1 'polypeptide(L)' 'MTKNFHNYLHENLSIIYKKARKYVSVKSGLETLPEECPYTLEQLLDEDWFPKK' A
#
# COMPACT_ATOMS: atom_id res chain seq x y z
N MET A 1 6.53 -2.67 -16.24
CA MET A 1 7.29 -2.27 -15.02
C MET A 1 8.75 -2.65 -15.18
N THR A 2 9.70 -1.84 -14.72
CA THR A 2 11.12 -2.24 -14.72
C THR A 2 11.43 -3.07 -13.47
N LYS A 3 12.29 -4.09 -13.61
CA LYS A 3 12.63 -5.03 -12.52
C LYS A 3 13.21 -4.31 -11.29
N ASN A 4 13.95 -3.24 -11.51
CA ASN A 4 14.55 -2.41 -10.46
C ASN A 4 13.49 -1.69 -9.62
N PHE A 5 12.42 -1.19 -10.26
CA PHE A 5 11.37 -0.49 -9.54
C PHE A 5 10.51 -1.45 -8.71
N HIS A 6 10.22 -2.64 -9.25
CA HIS A 6 9.53 -3.70 -8.51
C HIS A 6 10.30 -4.13 -7.25
N ASN A 7 11.60 -4.37 -7.38
CA ASN A 7 12.45 -4.75 -6.25
C ASN A 7 12.48 -3.66 -5.18
N TYR A 8 12.63 -2.39 -5.59
CA TYR A 8 12.61 -1.26 -4.66
C TYR A 8 11.28 -1.18 -3.89
N LEU A 9 10.15 -1.34 -4.58
CA LEU A 9 8.84 -1.34 -3.94
C LEU A 9 8.68 -2.50 -2.96
N HIS A 10 9.14 -3.69 -3.32
CA HIS A 10 9.07 -4.86 -2.46
C HIS A 10 9.87 -4.66 -1.16
N GLU A 11 11.11 -4.18 -1.27
CA GLU A 11 11.99 -3.91 -0.12
C GLU A 11 11.46 -2.77 0.77
N ASN A 12 10.79 -1.78 0.17
CA ASN A 12 10.34 -0.57 0.88
C ASN A 12 8.85 -0.56 1.20
N LEU A 13 8.10 -1.63 0.90
CA LEU A 13 6.64 -1.65 0.99
C LEU A 13 6.14 -1.29 2.39
N SER A 14 6.78 -1.83 3.44
CA SER A 14 6.44 -1.55 4.84
C SER A 14 6.61 -0.05 5.19
N ILE A 15 7.70 0.56 4.74
CA ILE A 15 7.99 1.98 4.97
C ILE A 15 6.97 2.87 4.23
N ILE A 16 6.66 2.51 2.99
CA ILE A 16 5.68 3.20 2.15
C ILE A 16 4.29 3.13 2.80
N TYR A 17 3.87 1.92 3.20
CA TYR A 17 2.58 1.70 3.84
C TYR A 17 2.45 2.50 5.15
N LYS A 18 3.47 2.46 6.03
CA LYS A 18 3.46 3.21 7.28
C LYS A 18 3.30 4.72 7.07
N LYS A 19 3.97 5.27 6.06
CA LYS A 19 3.82 6.69 5.69
C LYS A 19 2.42 7.00 5.16
N ALA A 20 1.90 6.15 4.27
CA ALA A 20 0.55 6.30 3.72
C ALA A 20 -0.52 6.22 4.81
N ARG A 21 -0.44 5.23 5.71
CA ARG A 21 -1.33 5.07 6.87
C ARG A 21 -1.34 6.32 7.74
N LYS A 22 -0.15 6.85 8.09
CA LYS A 22 -0.05 8.09 8.88
C LYS A 22 -0.72 9.26 8.18
N TYR A 23 -0.48 9.42 6.88
CA TYR A 23 -1.06 10.51 6.10
C TYR A 23 -2.59 10.43 6.04
N VAL A 24 -3.14 9.24 5.74
CA VAL A 24 -4.58 9.01 5.69
C VAL A 24 -5.21 9.18 7.05
N SER A 25 -4.61 8.63 8.11
CA SER A 25 -5.12 8.77 9.48
C SER A 25 -5.22 10.23 9.90
N VAL A 26 -4.19 11.05 9.65
CA VAL A 26 -4.21 12.50 9.94
C VAL A 26 -5.27 13.23 9.13
N LYS A 27 -5.44 12.89 7.85
CA LYS A 27 -6.41 13.58 6.97
C LYS A 27 -7.86 13.17 7.17
N SER A 28 -8.11 11.90 7.45
CA SER A 28 -9.45 11.33 7.56
C SER A 28 -9.95 11.26 9.00
N GLY A 29 -9.06 11.34 9.99
CA GLY A 29 -9.38 11.07 11.39
C GLY A 29 -9.67 9.59 11.67
N LEU A 30 -9.38 8.69 10.72
CA LEU A 30 -9.59 7.25 10.90
C LEU A 30 -8.44 6.64 11.71
N GLU A 31 -8.79 6.03 12.85
CA GLU A 31 -7.86 5.29 13.71
C GLU A 31 -7.92 3.77 13.47
N THR A 32 -8.95 3.30 12.76
CA THR A 32 -9.22 1.88 12.51
C THR A 32 -8.41 1.28 11.35
N LEU A 33 -7.45 2.03 10.79
CA LEU A 33 -6.59 1.54 9.72
C LEU A 33 -5.63 0.47 10.24
N PRO A 34 -5.47 -0.67 9.53
CA PRO A 34 -4.58 -1.74 9.97
C PRO A 34 -3.14 -1.25 10.08
N GLU A 35 -2.39 -1.80 11.04
CA GLU A 35 -1.00 -1.40 11.29
C GLU A 35 -0.03 -1.96 10.25
N GLU A 36 -0.31 -3.17 9.77
CA GLU A 36 0.40 -3.83 8.68
C GLU A 36 -0.40 -3.77 7.39
N CYS A 37 0.30 -3.76 6.25
CA CYS A 37 -0.34 -3.75 4.95
C CYS A 37 -1.07 -5.08 4.71
N PRO A 38 -2.39 -5.09 4.49
CA PRO A 38 -3.15 -6.32 4.29
C PRO A 38 -3.01 -6.87 2.85
N TYR A 39 -2.34 -6.15 1.95
CA TYR A 39 -2.25 -6.47 0.54
C TYR A 39 -0.80 -6.74 0.14
N THR A 40 -0.61 -7.68 -0.79
CA THR A 40 0.71 -7.92 -1.39
C THR A 40 1.05 -6.83 -2.40
N LEU A 41 2.33 -6.71 -2.78
CA LEU A 41 2.74 -5.75 -3.79
C LEU A 41 2.03 -5.99 -5.12
N GLU A 42 1.85 -7.26 -5.50
CA GLU A 42 1.18 -7.66 -6.73
C GLU A 42 -0.28 -7.20 -6.73
N GLN A 43 -0.98 -7.35 -5.60
CA GLN A 43 -2.36 -6.86 -5.43
C GLN A 43 -2.45 -5.33 -5.51
N LEU A 44 -1.48 -4.62 -4.95
CA LEU A 44 -1.44 -3.15 -5.00
C LEU A 44 -1.13 -2.60 -6.40
N LEU A 45 -0.41 -3.36 -7.22
CA LEU A 45 -0.03 -2.99 -8.58
C LEU A 45 -1.01 -3.49 -9.65
N ASP A 46 -1.94 -4.36 -9.28
CA ASP A 46 -2.94 -4.89 -10.18
C ASP A 46 -4.01 -3.81 -10.47
N GLU A 47 -4.09 -3.39 -11.74
CA GLU A 47 -5.00 -2.34 -12.20
C GLU A 47 -6.47 -2.80 -12.19
N ASP A 48 -6.70 -4.11 -12.32
CA ASP A 48 -8.03 -4.75 -12.27
C ASP A 48 -8.42 -5.17 -10.85
N TRP A 49 -7.57 -4.89 -9.86
CA TRP A 49 -7.74 -5.34 -8.48
C TRP A 49 -8.97 -4.75 -7.77
N PHE A 50 -9.53 -3.65 -8.28
CA PHE A 50 -10.75 -3.09 -7.70
C PHE A 50 -11.91 -4.07 -7.87
N PRO A 51 -12.46 -4.66 -6.78
CA PRO A 51 -13.55 -5.62 -6.90
C PRO A 51 -14.73 -4.94 -7.59
N LYS A 52 -15.17 -5.52 -8.71
CA LYS A 52 -16.37 -5.07 -9.41
C LYS A 52 -17.56 -5.19 -8.43
N LYS A 53 -18.36 -4.13 -8.37
CA LYS A 53 -19.56 -4.03 -7.53
C LYS A 53 -20.54 -5.18 -7.75
#